data_AF-A0A7D8YNK3-F1
#
_entry.id   AF-A0A7D8YNK3-F1
#
_cell.length_a   1.000
_cell.length_b   1.000
_cell.length_c   1.000
_cell.angle_alpha   90.00
_cell.angle_beta   90.00
_cell.angle_gamma   90.00
#
_symmetry.space_group_name_H-M   'P 1'
#
loop_
_entity.id
_entity.type
_entity.pdbx_description
1 polymer ?
#
loop_
_entity_poly.entity_id
_entity_poly.type
_entity_poly.pdbx_seq_one_letter_code
_entity_poly.pdbx_strand_id
1 'polypeptide(L)'
;MSSHPSIHPREPHPDPTKLASNPNTSSTDYTPHPSSSIPLSPSRQKIVTSICALYSGSASEEDMRVYAERAVYDDPWSFCDDRFKIAGQWYGIPKIMGSSKTLATEIVSSTDREVVFKLQQEYRPKLMPVGKAVDSLVSLALETEGGVEKVVYHKDMWNEKDYSHEGLGKVMKTLNGDYLTGITRPPKELKPKDQKQ
;
A
#
# COMPACT_ATOMS: atom_id res chain seq x y z
N MET A 1 -6.40 -26.37 -6.32
CA MET A 1 -4.98 -25.99 -6.20
C MET A 1 -4.76 -24.81 -7.11
N SER A 2 -4.97 -23.58 -6.62
CA SER A 2 -4.72 -22.38 -7.43
C SER A 2 -3.23 -22.18 -7.51
N SER A 3 -2.66 -22.44 -8.69
CA SER A 3 -1.33 -22.00 -9.06
C SER A 3 -1.24 -20.49 -8.85
N HIS A 4 -0.46 -20.06 -7.86
CA HIS A 4 0.05 -18.68 -7.84
C HIS A 4 0.67 -18.40 -9.22
N PRO A 5 0.33 -17.29 -9.88
CA PRO A 5 0.98 -16.93 -11.12
C PRO A 5 2.48 -16.76 -10.85
N SER A 6 3.29 -17.14 -11.82
CA SER A 6 4.74 -16.98 -11.88
C SER A 6 5.22 -15.73 -11.13
N ILE A 7 6.20 -15.91 -10.23
CA ILE A 7 6.86 -14.84 -9.44
C ILE A 7 6.99 -13.59 -10.30
N HIS A 8 6.27 -12.53 -9.93
CA HIS A 8 6.36 -11.28 -10.67
C HIS A 8 7.82 -10.81 -10.53
N PRO A 9 8.56 -10.49 -11.62
CA PRO A 9 10.02 -10.31 -11.55
C PRO A 9 10.52 -9.22 -10.59
N ARG A 10 9.59 -8.38 -10.12
CA ARG A 10 9.83 -7.21 -9.26
C ARG A 10 9.08 -7.30 -7.92
N GLU A 11 8.49 -8.44 -7.60
CA GLU A 11 7.85 -8.64 -6.31
C GLU A 11 8.94 -8.54 -5.20
N PRO A 12 8.77 -7.64 -4.22
CA PRO A 12 9.69 -7.57 -3.10
C PRO A 12 9.44 -8.75 -2.15
N HIS A 13 10.54 -9.33 -1.67
CA HIS A 13 10.53 -10.41 -0.67
C HIS A 13 11.28 -9.94 0.58
N PRO A 14 10.75 -8.93 1.29
CA PRO A 14 11.33 -8.51 2.57
C PRO A 14 11.35 -9.69 3.53
N ASP A 15 12.43 -9.87 4.28
CA ASP A 15 12.48 -10.83 5.38
C ASP A 15 11.90 -10.16 6.64
N PRO A 16 10.64 -10.45 7.03
CA PRO A 16 10.00 -9.75 8.12
C PRO A 16 10.70 -10.05 9.45
N THR A 17 11.33 -11.22 9.58
CA THR A 17 12.07 -11.58 10.79
C THR A 17 13.32 -10.72 10.95
N LYS A 18 13.98 -10.29 9.86
CA LYS A 18 15.12 -9.36 9.97
C LYS A 18 14.69 -7.91 10.15
N LEU A 19 13.62 -7.51 9.48
CA LEU A 19 13.21 -6.10 9.40
C LEU A 19 12.25 -5.66 10.52
N ALA A 20 11.61 -6.62 11.18
CA ALA A 20 10.56 -6.38 12.16
C ALA A 20 10.61 -7.37 13.34
N SER A 21 11.81 -7.84 13.71
CA SER A 21 11.96 -8.65 14.92
C SER A 21 11.63 -7.85 16.17
N ASN A 22 10.77 -8.40 17.03
CA ASN A 22 10.60 -7.90 18.38
C ASN A 22 11.69 -8.51 19.28
N PRO A 23 12.51 -7.71 19.98
CA PRO A 23 13.56 -8.25 20.86
C PRO A 23 13.02 -9.01 22.08
N ASN A 24 11.75 -8.81 22.44
CA ASN A 24 11.10 -9.42 23.60
C ASN A 24 10.23 -10.65 23.27
N THR A 25 9.94 -10.90 21.98
CA THR A 25 9.08 -12.02 21.54
C THR A 25 9.62 -12.59 20.24
N SER A 26 9.56 -13.92 20.04
CA SER A 26 9.93 -14.56 18.75
C SER A 26 8.92 -14.31 17.61
N SER A 27 8.10 -13.26 17.69
CA SER A 27 7.10 -12.87 16.71
C SER A 27 7.47 -11.57 16.00
N THR A 28 6.99 -11.45 14.77
CA THR A 28 7.14 -10.25 13.95
C THR A 28 6.30 -9.08 14.48
N ASP A 29 6.92 -7.91 14.66
CA ASP A 29 6.30 -6.69 15.16
C ASP A 29 6.41 -5.54 14.16
N TYR A 30 5.28 -5.25 13.53
CA TYR A 30 5.12 -4.18 12.56
C TYR A 30 4.75 -2.84 13.20
N THR A 31 4.65 -2.73 14.53
CA THR A 31 4.42 -1.43 15.16
C THR A 31 5.60 -0.49 14.84
N PRO A 32 5.35 0.70 14.27
CA PRO A 32 6.40 1.65 13.90
C PRO A 32 6.93 2.43 15.11
N HIS A 33 8.23 2.69 15.10
CA HIS A 33 8.92 3.60 16.01
C HIS A 33 9.56 4.76 15.23
N PRO A 34 8.86 5.90 15.06
CA PRO A 34 9.34 7.00 14.23
C PRO A 34 10.74 7.52 14.59
N SER A 35 11.13 7.45 15.87
CA SER A 35 12.46 7.82 16.35
C SER A 35 13.59 6.93 15.83
N SER A 36 13.27 5.71 15.40
CA SER A 36 14.22 4.73 14.85
C SER A 36 14.27 4.75 13.32
N SER A 37 13.47 5.60 12.68
CA SER A 37 13.38 5.67 11.22
C SER A 37 14.70 6.14 10.60
N ILE A 38 15.18 5.42 9.58
CA ILE A 38 16.32 5.89 8.78
C ILE A 38 15.89 7.01 7.83
N PRO A 39 16.80 7.94 7.45
CA PRO A 39 16.48 9.01 6.52
C PRO A 39 16.33 8.51 5.08
N LEU A 40 15.48 9.19 4.31
CA LEU A 40 15.31 8.97 2.87
C LEU A 40 15.87 10.15 2.06
N SER A 41 16.18 9.89 0.79
CA SER A 41 16.38 10.97 -0.18
C SER A 41 15.09 11.79 -0.33
N PRO A 42 15.16 13.06 -0.76
CA PRO A 42 13.95 13.86 -0.99
C PRO A 42 12.97 13.23 -1.98
N SER A 43 13.46 12.53 -3.02
CA SER A 43 12.62 11.82 -3.99
C SER A 43 11.81 10.70 -3.33
N ARG A 44 12.46 9.86 -2.52
CA ARG A 44 11.81 8.73 -1.84
C ARG A 44 10.93 9.17 -0.70
N GLN A 45 11.30 10.24 0.00
CA GLN A 45 10.42 10.85 1.00
C GLN A 45 9.12 11.33 0.35
N LYS A 46 9.18 11.92 -0.85
CA LYS A 46 7.97 12.28 -1.61
C LYS A 46 7.13 11.05 -1.95
N ILE A 47 7.76 9.95 -2.39
CA ILE A 47 7.05 8.69 -2.66
C ILE A 47 6.31 8.21 -1.41
N VAL A 48 6.99 8.06 -0.27
CA VAL A 48 6.37 7.60 0.98
C VAL A 48 5.24 8.53 1.42
N THR A 49 5.44 9.84 1.36
CA THR A 49 4.40 10.83 1.67
C THR A 49 3.16 10.68 0.80
N SER A 50 3.33 10.50 -0.51
CA SER A 50 2.21 10.24 -1.42
C SER A 50 1.52 8.93 -1.07
N ILE A 51 2.26 7.85 -0.80
CA ILE A 51 1.67 6.57 -0.36
C ILE A 51 0.82 6.76 0.91
N CYS A 52 1.29 7.50 1.92
CA CYS A 52 0.50 7.79 3.12
C CYS A 52 -0.77 8.60 2.83
N ALA A 53 -0.73 9.54 1.87
CA ALA A 53 -1.91 10.25 1.41
C ALA A 53 -2.94 9.32 0.74
N LEU A 54 -2.46 8.30 0.01
CA LEU A 54 -3.32 7.26 -0.56
C LEU A 54 -4.03 6.46 0.55
N TYR A 55 -3.28 5.94 1.52
CA TYR A 55 -3.83 5.21 2.67
C TYR A 55 -4.84 6.05 3.45
N SER A 56 -4.59 7.35 3.59
CA SER A 56 -5.47 8.28 4.31
C SER A 56 -6.71 8.72 3.51
N GLY A 57 -6.90 8.20 2.29
CA GLY A 57 -8.07 8.49 1.46
C GLY A 57 -8.10 9.92 0.91
N SER A 58 -6.97 10.61 0.90
CA SER A 58 -6.78 11.96 0.33
C SER A 58 -5.98 11.93 -0.97
N ALA A 59 -5.98 10.79 -1.65
CA ALA A 59 -5.25 10.54 -2.87
C ALA A 59 -5.57 11.57 -3.97
N SER A 60 -4.56 12.27 -4.47
CA SER A 60 -4.66 13.11 -5.66
C SER A 60 -4.19 12.36 -6.92
N GLU A 61 -4.36 12.97 -8.10
CA GLU A 61 -3.74 12.45 -9.32
C GLU A 61 -2.19 12.51 -9.23
N GLU A 62 -1.64 13.54 -8.57
CA GLU A 62 -0.19 13.66 -8.39
C GLU A 62 0.35 12.53 -7.51
N ASP A 63 -0.36 12.17 -6.43
CA ASP A 63 0.03 11.05 -5.57
C ASP A 63 0.02 9.72 -6.34
N MET A 64 -0.96 9.53 -7.23
CA MET A 64 -1.00 8.34 -8.07
C MET A 64 0.17 8.25 -9.05
N ARG A 65 0.74 9.40 -9.47
CA ARG A 65 1.88 9.43 -10.40
C ARG A 65 3.18 8.94 -9.80
N VAL A 66 3.27 8.62 -8.50
CA VAL A 66 4.43 7.92 -7.95
C VAL A 66 4.53 6.48 -8.45
N TYR A 67 3.42 5.89 -8.90
CA TYR A 67 3.42 4.58 -9.56
C TYR A 67 3.77 4.68 -11.04
N ALA A 68 4.55 3.71 -11.50
CA ALA A 68 4.69 3.39 -12.92
C ALA A 68 3.33 2.97 -13.51
N GLU A 69 3.16 3.09 -14.83
CA GLU A 69 1.86 2.78 -15.48
C GLU A 69 1.43 1.32 -15.25
N ARG A 70 2.41 0.41 -15.25
CA ARG A 70 2.23 -1.05 -15.05
C ARG A 70 2.63 -1.50 -13.64
N ALA A 71 2.53 -0.61 -12.65
CA ALA A 71 2.84 -0.96 -11.28
C ALA A 71 1.85 -2.00 -10.76
N VAL A 72 2.33 -2.87 -9.87
CA VAL A 72 1.51 -3.83 -9.14
C VAL A 72 1.26 -3.35 -7.72
N TYR A 73 0.05 -3.53 -7.22
CA TYR A 73 -0.29 -3.45 -5.80
C TYR A 73 -0.80 -4.81 -5.33
N ASP A 74 -0.29 -5.26 -4.20
CA ASP A 74 -0.51 -6.60 -3.68
C ASP A 74 -0.64 -6.52 -2.16
N ASP A 75 -1.86 -6.77 -1.68
CA ASP A 75 -2.19 -6.88 -0.27
C ASP A 75 -2.97 -8.20 -0.05
N PRO A 76 -3.27 -8.60 1.20
CA PRO A 76 -3.95 -9.88 1.46
C PRO A 76 -5.37 -10.02 0.87
N TRP A 77 -5.98 -8.92 0.40
CA TRP A 77 -7.36 -8.81 -0.06
C TRP A 77 -7.48 -8.33 -1.52
N SER A 78 -6.44 -7.74 -2.10
CA SER A 78 -6.46 -7.01 -3.37
C SER A 78 -5.17 -7.23 -4.15
N PHE A 79 -5.34 -7.48 -5.45
CA PHE A 79 -4.25 -7.54 -6.40
C PHE A 79 -4.60 -6.65 -7.60
N CYS A 80 -3.80 -5.61 -7.83
CA CYS A 80 -3.94 -4.71 -8.96
C CYS A 80 -2.67 -4.79 -9.82
N ASP A 81 -2.82 -4.96 -11.12
CA ASP A 81 -1.71 -5.15 -12.08
C ASP A 81 -1.43 -3.92 -12.96
N ASP A 82 -2.09 -2.80 -12.68
CA ASP A 82 -1.80 -1.50 -13.29
C ASP A 82 -2.20 -0.33 -12.38
N ARG A 83 -1.66 0.87 -12.68
CA ARG A 83 -1.92 2.10 -11.93
C ARG A 83 -3.41 2.49 -11.89
N PHE A 84 -4.19 2.15 -12.91
CA PHE A 84 -5.60 2.51 -12.98
C PHE A 84 -6.44 1.70 -11.99
N LYS A 85 -6.18 0.40 -11.87
CA LYS A 85 -6.77 -0.47 -10.85
C LYS A 85 -6.33 -0.06 -9.45
N ILE A 86 -5.05 0.26 -9.27
CA ILE A 86 -4.51 0.82 -8.01
C ILE A 86 -5.27 2.10 -7.63
N ALA A 87 -5.52 3.01 -8.56
CA ALA A 87 -6.31 4.22 -8.30
C ALA A 87 -7.74 3.88 -7.84
N GLY A 88 -8.36 2.86 -8.44
CA GLY A 88 -9.68 2.36 -8.05
C GLY A 88 -9.77 1.99 -6.57
N GLN A 89 -8.74 1.30 -6.05
CA GLN A 89 -8.60 0.94 -4.64
C GLN A 89 -8.52 2.21 -3.75
N TRP A 90 -7.57 3.10 -4.02
CA TRP A 90 -7.30 4.27 -3.15
C TRP A 90 -8.44 5.29 -3.17
N TYR A 91 -9.07 5.52 -4.32
CA TYR A 91 -10.24 6.41 -4.43
C TYR A 91 -11.51 5.81 -3.84
N GLY A 92 -11.53 4.49 -3.59
CA GLY A 92 -12.60 3.80 -2.88
C GLY A 92 -12.63 4.10 -1.38
N ILE A 93 -11.46 4.33 -0.75
CA ILE A 93 -11.34 4.56 0.69
C ILE A 93 -12.30 5.65 1.21
N PRO A 94 -12.32 6.89 0.68
CA PRO A 94 -13.22 7.94 1.19
C PRO A 94 -14.71 7.66 0.93
N LYS A 95 -15.05 6.68 0.07
CA LYS A 95 -16.45 6.29 -0.16
C LYS A 95 -16.99 5.44 0.99
N ILE A 96 -16.16 4.60 1.60
CA ILE A 96 -16.61 3.66 2.66
C ILE A 96 -16.08 3.99 4.05
N MET A 97 -14.96 4.71 4.15
CA MET A 97 -14.37 5.14 5.42
C MET A 97 -14.94 6.50 5.83
N GLY A 98 -15.31 6.61 7.11
CA GLY A 98 -15.62 7.88 7.76
C GLY A 98 -14.34 8.63 8.16
N SER A 99 -13.26 7.90 8.44
CA SER A 99 -11.90 8.44 8.50
C SER A 99 -10.88 7.36 8.19
N SER A 100 -9.77 7.75 7.56
CA SER A 100 -8.57 6.93 7.39
C SER A 100 -7.37 7.82 7.65
N LYS A 101 -6.44 7.41 8.54
CA LYS A 101 -5.31 8.25 8.94
C LYS A 101 -4.05 7.44 9.17
N THR A 102 -2.96 7.88 8.57
CA THR A 102 -1.63 7.39 8.94
C THR A 102 -1.26 7.93 10.31
N LEU A 103 -1.02 7.03 11.27
CA LEU A 103 -0.67 7.37 12.65
C LEU A 103 0.85 7.48 12.82
N ALA A 104 1.60 6.57 12.20
CA ALA A 104 3.05 6.54 12.30
C ALA A 104 3.66 5.73 11.15
N THR A 105 4.90 6.09 10.81
CA THR A 105 5.75 5.34 9.87
C THR A 105 7.16 5.20 10.45
N GLU A 106 7.83 4.10 10.13
CA GLU A 106 9.24 3.88 10.42
C GLU A 106 9.91 3.28 9.18
N ILE A 107 10.83 4.01 8.55
CA ILE A 107 11.63 3.46 7.46
C ILE A 107 12.64 2.48 8.07
N VAL A 108 12.58 1.22 7.66
CA VAL A 108 13.43 0.13 8.17
C VAL A 108 14.48 -0.33 7.16
N SER A 109 14.26 -0.05 5.86
CA SER A 109 15.24 -0.32 4.79
C SER A 109 15.07 0.64 3.62
N SER A 110 16.19 1.03 3.00
CA SER A 110 16.22 1.84 1.78
C SER A 110 17.47 1.46 0.99
N THR A 111 17.29 0.72 -0.11
CA THR A 111 18.34 0.27 -1.03
C THR A 111 18.16 0.91 -2.40
N ASP A 112 19.09 0.76 -3.34
CA ASP A 112 18.96 1.36 -4.68
C ASP A 112 17.65 1.03 -5.41
N ARG A 113 16.97 -0.06 -5.07
CA ARG A 113 15.76 -0.53 -5.76
C ARG A 113 14.56 -0.75 -4.85
N GLU A 114 14.68 -0.50 -3.56
CA GLU A 114 13.61 -0.84 -2.62
C GLU A 114 13.55 0.14 -1.44
N VAL A 115 12.34 0.45 -1.00
CA VAL A 115 12.07 1.09 0.31
C VAL A 115 11.13 0.19 1.08
N VAL A 116 11.49 -0.13 2.33
CA VAL A 116 10.64 -0.88 3.25
C VAL A 116 10.37 -0.05 4.49
N PHE A 117 9.12 0.04 4.89
CA PHE A 117 8.72 0.78 6.08
C PHE A 117 7.57 0.10 6.81
N LYS A 118 7.57 0.26 8.12
CA LYS A 118 6.42 -0.06 8.96
C LYS A 118 5.42 1.08 8.86
N LEU A 119 4.14 0.74 8.78
CA LEU A 119 3.04 1.69 8.70
C LEU A 119 1.97 1.31 9.73
N GLN A 120 1.58 2.27 10.56
CA GLN A 120 0.40 2.17 11.39
C GLN A 120 -0.71 3.06 10.82
N GLN A 121 -1.82 2.45 10.43
CA GLN A 121 -2.95 3.10 9.78
C GLN A 121 -4.23 2.90 10.57
N GLU A 122 -4.92 3.98 10.91
CA GLU A 122 -6.28 3.93 11.48
C GLU A 122 -7.31 3.90 10.36
N TYR A 123 -8.21 2.91 10.40
CA TYR A 123 -9.41 2.85 9.58
C TYR A 123 -10.67 2.93 10.42
N ARG A 124 -11.56 3.87 10.12
CA ARG A 124 -12.90 3.96 10.69
C ARG A 124 -13.96 3.91 9.59
N PRO A 125 -14.61 2.76 9.37
CA PRO A 125 -15.75 2.67 8.44
C PRO A 125 -16.88 3.63 8.82
N LYS A 126 -17.62 4.19 7.83
CA LYS A 126 -18.69 5.17 8.07
C LYS A 126 -19.79 4.69 9.02
N LEU A 127 -20.05 3.39 9.01
CA LEU A 127 -21.13 2.77 9.79
C LEU A 127 -20.65 2.25 11.16
N MET A 128 -19.36 2.40 11.48
CA MET A 128 -18.77 1.92 12.72
C MET A 128 -18.45 3.11 13.65
N PRO A 129 -18.74 3.00 14.95
CA PRO A 129 -18.50 4.10 15.89
C PRO A 129 -17.00 4.32 16.16
N VAL A 130 -16.19 3.26 16.09
CA VAL A 130 -14.78 3.24 16.51
C VAL A 130 -13.87 2.83 15.35
N GLY A 131 -12.73 3.50 15.24
CA GLY A 131 -11.67 3.15 14.30
C GLY A 131 -10.77 2.04 14.84
N LYS A 132 -10.09 1.33 13.94
CA LYS A 132 -9.07 0.33 14.30
C LYS A 132 -7.75 0.71 13.67
N ALA A 133 -6.68 0.69 14.47
CA ALA A 133 -5.32 0.78 13.99
C ALA A 133 -4.87 -0.59 13.47
N VAL A 134 -4.17 -0.59 12.34
CA VAL A 134 -3.58 -1.76 11.70
C VAL A 134 -2.10 -1.47 11.51
N ASP A 135 -1.25 -2.43 11.86
CA ASP A 135 0.18 -2.36 11.62
C ASP A 135 0.53 -3.19 10.38
N SER A 136 1.36 -2.64 9.51
CA SER A 136 1.77 -3.27 8.25
C SER A 136 3.26 -3.08 7.98
N LEU A 137 3.86 -4.04 7.26
CA LEU A 137 5.16 -3.90 6.65
C LEU A 137 4.97 -3.67 5.15
N VAL A 138 5.21 -2.42 4.73
CA VAL A 138 5.04 -1.98 3.35
C VAL A 138 6.39 -2.04 2.62
N SER A 139 6.42 -2.69 1.47
CA SER A 139 7.61 -2.78 0.61
C SER A 139 7.33 -2.22 -0.77
N LEU A 140 8.15 -1.27 -1.18
CA LEU A 140 8.07 -0.59 -2.47
C LEU A 140 9.28 -0.94 -3.30
N ALA A 141 9.09 -1.71 -4.37
CA ALA A 141 10.11 -1.88 -5.40
C ALA A 141 10.09 -0.64 -6.33
N LEU A 142 11.27 -0.12 -6.63
CA LEU A 142 11.47 1.13 -7.35
C LEU A 142 12.26 0.93 -8.64
N GLU A 143 11.89 1.68 -9.67
CA GLU A 143 12.69 1.82 -10.90
C GLU A 143 12.71 3.26 -11.38
N THR A 144 13.77 3.61 -12.12
CA THR A 144 13.90 4.94 -12.72
C THR A 144 13.29 4.95 -14.11
N GLU A 145 12.21 5.72 -14.28
CA GLU A 145 11.58 5.98 -15.58
C GLU A 145 11.76 7.45 -15.94
N GLY A 146 12.43 7.73 -17.07
CA GLY A 146 12.65 9.12 -17.51
C GLY A 146 13.43 9.98 -16.51
N GLY A 147 14.32 9.37 -15.71
CA GLY A 147 15.11 10.06 -14.68
C GLY A 147 14.38 10.26 -13.34
N VAL A 148 13.18 9.71 -13.18
CA VAL A 148 12.37 9.82 -11.96
C VAL A 148 12.11 8.42 -11.38
N GLU A 149 12.36 8.23 -10.08
CA GLU A 149 12.01 6.99 -9.38
C GLU A 149 10.49 6.81 -9.33
N LYS A 150 10.03 5.60 -9.66
CA LYS A 150 8.64 5.17 -9.66
C LYS A 150 8.48 3.85 -8.92
N VAL A 151 7.36 3.70 -8.24
CA VAL A 151 6.95 2.42 -7.65
C VAL A 151 6.49 1.50 -8.77
N VAL A 152 7.15 0.35 -8.91
CA VAL A 152 6.79 -0.72 -9.86
C VAL A 152 6.11 -1.89 -9.17
N TYR A 153 6.28 -2.03 -7.85
CA TYR A 153 5.57 -3.00 -7.03
C TYR A 153 5.38 -2.42 -5.63
N HIS A 154 4.16 -2.50 -5.11
CA HIS A 154 3.81 -2.13 -3.74
C HIS A 154 3.18 -3.35 -3.07
N LYS A 155 3.91 -3.93 -2.12
CA LYS A 155 3.45 -5.05 -1.30
C LYS A 155 3.12 -4.54 0.10
N ASP A 156 1.87 -4.76 0.53
CA ASP A 156 1.38 -4.41 1.87
C ASP A 156 1.13 -5.69 2.66
N MET A 157 1.95 -5.94 3.68
CA MET A 157 1.82 -7.13 4.54
C MET A 157 1.29 -6.73 5.90
N TRP A 158 0.02 -7.07 6.15
CA TRP A 158 -0.63 -6.79 7.43
C TRP A 158 -0.12 -7.75 8.51
N ASN A 159 -0.11 -7.30 9.76
CA ASN A 159 0.22 -8.15 10.89
C ASN A 159 -0.84 -9.26 11.05
N GLU A 160 -0.41 -10.50 11.32
CA GLU A 160 -1.30 -11.68 11.50
C GLU A 160 -2.43 -11.45 12.51
N LYS A 161 -2.19 -10.61 13.53
CA LYS A 161 -3.19 -10.23 14.54
C LYS A 161 -4.38 -9.43 13.98
N ASP A 162 -4.22 -8.79 12.82
CA ASP A 162 -5.21 -7.88 12.24
C ASP A 162 -6.15 -8.56 11.21
N TYR A 163 -5.98 -9.87 10.97
CA TYR A 163 -6.79 -10.69 10.05
C TYR A 163 -8.12 -11.16 10.63
N SER A 164 -8.78 -10.37 11.50
CA SER A 164 -10.10 -10.75 12.01
C SER A 164 -11.12 -10.78 10.86
N HIS A 165 -11.76 -11.93 10.63
CA HIS A 165 -12.79 -12.13 9.59
C HIS A 165 -14.09 -11.33 9.84
N GLU A 166 -14.23 -10.70 11.02
CA GLU A 166 -15.39 -9.92 11.41
C GLU A 166 -15.12 -8.40 11.36
N GLY A 167 -16.06 -7.64 10.80
CA GLY A 167 -15.98 -6.18 10.71
C GLY A 167 -15.06 -5.68 9.59
N LEU A 168 -13.78 -5.39 9.91
CA LEU A 168 -12.86 -4.67 9.01
C LEU A 168 -12.52 -5.47 7.75
N GLY A 169 -12.25 -6.77 7.87
CA GLY A 169 -11.97 -7.62 6.71
C GLY A 169 -13.14 -7.68 5.70
N LYS A 170 -14.39 -7.64 6.17
CA LYS A 170 -15.57 -7.59 5.28
C LYS A 170 -15.67 -6.23 4.56
N VAL A 171 -15.31 -5.14 5.24
CA VAL A 171 -15.30 -3.79 4.64
C VAL A 171 -14.15 -3.67 3.63
N MET A 172 -12.95 -4.16 3.94
CA MET A 172 -11.81 -4.14 3.00
C MET A 172 -12.05 -5.03 1.77
N LYS A 173 -12.79 -6.14 1.90
CA LYS A 173 -13.25 -6.91 0.73
C LYS A 173 -14.13 -6.11 -0.22
N THR A 174 -14.90 -5.12 0.27
CA THR A 174 -15.65 -4.23 -0.61
C THR A 174 -14.75 -3.21 -1.32
N LEU A 175 -13.50 -3.04 -0.88
CA LEU A 175 -12.50 -2.18 -1.53
C LEU A 175 -11.79 -2.81 -2.73
N ASN A 176 -11.93 -4.12 -2.96
CA ASN A 176 -11.21 -4.80 -4.03
C ASN A 176 -11.45 -4.13 -5.41
N GLY A 177 -10.35 -3.79 -6.09
CA GLY A 177 -10.30 -2.88 -7.23
C GLY A 177 -11.16 -3.29 -8.44
N ASP A 178 -11.33 -4.60 -8.67
CA ASP A 178 -12.14 -5.11 -9.78
C ASP A 178 -13.63 -4.73 -9.65
N TYR A 179 -14.15 -4.63 -8.43
CA TYR A 179 -15.55 -4.23 -8.18
C TYR A 179 -15.72 -2.69 -8.18
N LEU A 180 -14.71 -1.96 -7.73
CA LEU A 180 -14.82 -0.52 -7.46
C LEU A 180 -14.44 0.39 -8.61
N THR A 181 -13.63 -0.03 -9.58
CA THR A 181 -13.29 0.84 -10.73
C THR A 181 -14.53 1.37 -11.47
N GLY A 182 -15.61 0.57 -11.54
CA GLY A 182 -16.91 0.99 -12.08
C GLY A 182 -17.66 2.02 -11.23
N ILE A 183 -17.43 2.03 -9.92
CA ILE A 183 -18.11 2.88 -8.93
C ILE A 183 -17.31 4.18 -8.66
N THR A 184 -15.99 4.09 -8.54
CA THR A 184 -15.09 5.20 -8.18
C THR A 184 -14.75 6.09 -9.38
N ARG A 185 -14.88 5.57 -10.61
CA ARG A 185 -14.62 6.28 -11.87
C ARG A 185 -13.31 7.09 -11.83
N PRO A 186 -12.14 6.44 -11.62
CA PRO A 186 -10.87 7.14 -11.61
C PRO A 186 -10.61 7.87 -12.95
N PRO A 187 -9.83 8.98 -12.94
CA PRO A 187 -9.46 9.72 -14.15
C PRO A 187 -8.93 8.80 -15.24
N LYS A 188 -9.42 8.99 -16.47
CA LYS A 188 -9.11 8.11 -17.61
C LYS A 188 -7.63 8.22 -18.02
N GLU A 189 -7.00 9.33 -17.67
CA GLU A 189 -5.59 9.65 -17.88
C GLU A 189 -4.64 8.70 -17.13
N LEU A 190 -5.15 7.98 -16.12
CA LEU A 190 -4.39 6.98 -15.37
C LEU A 190 -4.32 5.62 -16.07
N LYS A 191 -5.09 5.40 -17.15
CA LYS A 191 -5.03 4.16 -17.93
C LYS A 191 -3.69 4.04 -18.67
N PRO A 192 -3.14 2.82 -18.82
CA PRO A 192 -1.98 2.59 -19.67
C PRO A 192 -2.26 3.03 -21.11
N LYS A 193 -1.25 3.59 -21.78
CA LYS A 193 -1.42 4.18 -23.14
C LYS A 193 -1.62 3.16 -24.27
N ASP A 194 -1.59 1.85 -23.99
CA ASP A 194 -1.66 0.78 -25.01
C ASP A 194 -2.87 -0.15 -24.88
N GLN A 195 -4.07 0.38 -24.63
CA GLN A 195 -5.32 -0.34 -24.88
C GLN A 195 -6.09 0.31 -26.04
N LYS A 196 -5.77 -0.12 -27.27
CA LYS A 196 -6.73 -0.04 -28.38
C LYS A 196 -7.82 -1.08 -28.11
N GLN A 197 -9.05 -0.57 -28.03
CA GLN A 197 -10.38 -1.22 -28.00
C GLN A 197 -10.45 -2.74 -27.88
#